data_AF-A0A8R2F6R6-F1
#
_entry.id   AF-A0A8R2F6R6-F1
#
_cell.length_a   1.000
_cell.length_b   1.000
_cell.length_c   1.000
_cell.angle_alpha   90.00
_cell.angle_beta   90.00
_cell.angle_gamma   90.00
#
_symmetry.space_group_name_H-M   'P 1'
#
loop_
_entity.id
_entity.type
_entity.pdbx_description
1 polymer ?
#
loop_
_entity_poly.entity_id
_entity_poly.type
_entity_poly.pdbx_seq_one_letter_code
_entity_poly.pdbx_strand_id
1 'polypeptide(L)'
;MKKDNKYASGDIEYAQCDDISAMRWKDRGSKPVTLISNMHNAAEHCVVLRRNSRGEKVPVSCPTGISDYNKYMGGVDKFDQYIAAYTISQKSRRWWIKLFYYFIDTAIVNSYILYILYKESCNKAKNKYVSQLDYRSMLTDTLVNNFSCRKKLLYLHKKKVQKKKLNNLLLNMYQSIYNHIDVVSCVV
;
A
#
# COMPACT_ATOMS: atom_id res chain seq x y z
N MET A 1 1.39 -37.38 22.65
CA MET A 1 0.58 -36.17 22.86
C MET A 1 -0.56 -36.43 23.82
N LYS A 2 -0.55 -35.73 24.96
CA LYS A 2 -1.66 -35.72 25.92
C LYS A 2 -2.94 -35.21 25.23
N LYS A 3 -4.10 -35.60 25.74
CA LYS A 3 -5.38 -34.96 25.35
C LYS A 3 -5.42 -33.52 25.90
N ASP A 4 -6.05 -32.60 25.17
CA ASP A 4 -6.09 -31.16 25.48
C ASP A 4 -6.52 -30.84 26.93
N ASN A 5 -7.48 -31.58 27.46
CA ASN A 5 -8.02 -31.38 28.82
C ASN A 5 -7.04 -31.76 29.94
N LYS A 6 -5.91 -32.40 29.60
CA LYS A 6 -4.89 -32.86 30.57
C LYS A 6 -3.70 -31.92 30.71
N TYR A 7 -3.64 -30.82 29.96
CA TYR A 7 -2.54 -29.86 30.05
C TYR A 7 -2.78 -28.85 31.19
N ALA A 8 -1.82 -28.76 32.11
CA ALA A 8 -1.76 -27.67 33.07
C ALA A 8 -1.12 -26.42 32.44
N SER A 9 -1.41 -25.23 32.97
CA SER A 9 -0.79 -23.99 32.49
C SER A 9 0.72 -24.04 32.67
N GLY A 10 1.45 -23.78 31.60
CA GLY A 10 2.91 -23.91 31.53
C GLY A 10 3.40 -25.27 31.03
N ASP A 11 2.52 -26.26 30.83
CA ASP A 11 2.93 -27.57 30.31
C ASP A 11 3.49 -27.43 28.88
N ILE A 12 4.63 -28.10 28.68
CA ILE A 12 5.28 -28.24 27.39
C ILE A 12 5.39 -29.72 27.06
N GLU A 13 5.03 -30.10 25.84
CA GLU A 13 5.28 -31.41 25.26
C GLU A 13 5.91 -31.20 23.89
N TYR A 14 6.92 -31.99 23.57
CA TYR A 14 7.60 -31.87 22.28
C TYR A 14 7.99 -33.25 21.76
N ALA A 15 8.17 -33.32 20.44
CA ALA A 15 8.69 -34.48 19.73
C ALA A 15 9.57 -33.98 18.59
N GLN A 16 10.63 -34.71 18.27
CA GLN A 16 11.50 -34.39 17.15
C GLN A 16 11.80 -35.66 16.36
N CYS A 17 11.72 -35.55 15.05
CA CYS A 17 12.19 -36.55 14.10
C CYS A 17 13.08 -35.82 13.10
N ASP A 18 14.37 -36.11 13.14
CA ASP A 18 15.39 -35.45 12.32
C ASP A 18 15.29 -33.91 12.43
N ASP A 19 15.08 -33.25 11.29
CA ASP A 19 14.98 -31.79 11.20
C ASP A 19 13.59 -31.26 11.58
N ILE A 20 12.59 -32.13 11.74
CA ILE A 20 11.20 -31.72 12.04
C ILE A 20 10.93 -31.82 13.54
N SER A 21 10.63 -30.68 14.15
CA SER A 21 10.20 -30.55 15.53
C SER A 21 8.72 -30.21 15.63
N ALA A 22 8.03 -30.90 16.54
CA ALA A 22 6.67 -30.59 16.95
C ALA A 22 6.70 -30.18 18.43
N MET A 23 6.18 -28.98 18.72
CA MET A 23 6.14 -28.40 20.05
C MET A 23 4.69 -28.07 20.41
N ARG A 24 4.28 -28.38 21.63
CA ARG A 24 2.95 -28.10 22.14
C ARG A 24 3.07 -27.45 23.51
N TRP A 25 2.45 -26.28 23.66
CA TRP A 25 2.55 -25.46 24.86
C TRP A 25 1.20 -24.96 25.31
N LYS A 26 0.94 -25.10 26.61
CA LYS A 26 -0.24 -24.56 27.25
C LYS A 26 0.11 -23.25 27.93
N ASP A 27 -0.30 -22.13 27.34
CA ASP A 27 -0.29 -20.83 28.02
C ASP A 27 -1.49 -20.74 28.99
N ARG A 28 -2.34 -19.72 28.86
CA ARG A 28 -3.54 -19.52 29.70
C ARG A 28 -4.85 -19.99 29.10
N GLY A 29 -4.88 -20.17 27.77
CA GLY A 29 -6.11 -20.52 27.06
C GLY A 29 -6.60 -21.93 27.41
N SER A 30 -7.87 -22.22 27.10
CA SER A 30 -8.45 -23.55 27.32
C SER A 30 -7.83 -24.65 26.45
N LYS A 31 -7.11 -24.29 25.39
CA LYS A 31 -6.42 -25.23 24.49
C LYS A 31 -4.91 -24.95 24.45
N PRO A 32 -4.07 -26.00 24.40
CA PRO A 32 -2.65 -25.84 24.11
C PRO A 32 -2.42 -25.42 22.65
N VAL A 33 -1.39 -24.62 22.41
CA VAL A 33 -0.92 -24.23 21.08
C VAL A 33 0.04 -25.29 20.59
N THR A 34 -0.08 -25.69 19.32
CA THR A 34 0.85 -26.62 18.67
C THR A 34 1.55 -25.92 17.52
N LEU A 35 2.85 -26.11 17.43
CA LEU A 35 3.71 -25.61 16.37
C LEU A 35 4.50 -26.77 15.79
N ILE A 36 4.63 -26.79 14.47
CA ILE A 36 5.56 -27.65 13.77
C ILE A 36 6.58 -26.75 13.10
N SER A 37 7.86 -27.13 13.16
CA SER A 37 8.97 -26.35 12.67
C SER A 37 10.04 -27.28 12.09
N ASN A 38 10.80 -26.79 11.13
CA ASN A 38 11.99 -27.45 10.59
C ASN A 38 13.32 -26.76 10.97
N MET A 39 13.27 -25.74 11.82
CA MET A 39 14.40 -24.86 12.13
C MET A 39 14.78 -24.89 13.62
N HIS A 40 13.79 -25.13 14.49
CA HIS A 40 13.97 -25.06 15.93
C HIS A 40 14.19 -26.45 16.53
N ASN A 41 15.05 -26.55 17.54
CA ASN A 41 15.17 -27.75 18.35
C ASN A 41 13.95 -27.88 19.27
N ALA A 42 13.35 -29.06 19.32
CA ALA A 42 12.10 -29.30 20.04
C ALA A 42 12.23 -29.10 21.57
N ALA A 43 13.43 -29.33 22.12
CA ALA A 43 13.73 -29.16 23.55
C ALA A 43 14.13 -27.73 23.93
N GLU A 44 14.29 -26.82 22.95
CA GLU A 44 14.73 -25.47 23.23
C GLU A 44 13.60 -24.60 23.79
N HIS A 45 13.90 -23.89 24.87
CA HIS A 45 12.96 -23.06 25.58
C HIS A 45 13.54 -21.68 25.85
N CYS A 46 12.67 -20.67 25.78
CA CYS A 46 12.96 -19.30 26.13
C CYS A 46 11.99 -18.82 27.21
N VAL A 47 12.34 -17.72 27.88
CA VAL A 47 11.46 -17.09 28.88
C VAL A 47 10.68 -15.97 28.22
N VAL A 48 9.35 -16.04 28.32
CA VAL A 48 8.44 -14.97 27.89
C VAL A 48 7.77 -14.33 29.10
N LEU A 49 7.63 -13.00 29.08
CA LEU A 49 6.95 -12.27 30.15
C LEU A 49 5.45 -12.25 29.89
N ARG A 50 4.67 -12.80 30.83
CA ARG A 50 3.20 -12.83 30.77
C ARG A 50 2.60 -12.09 31.95
N ARG A 51 1.63 -11.22 31.68
CA ARG A 51 1.01 -10.35 32.69
C ARG A 51 -0.05 -11.11 33.50
N ASN A 52 0.16 -11.48 34.76
CA ASN A 52 -0.78 -12.27 35.56
C ASN A 52 -2.13 -11.54 35.79
N SER A 53 -3.09 -12.21 36.45
CA SER A 53 -4.40 -11.63 36.80
C SER A 53 -4.30 -10.41 37.73
N ARG A 54 -3.19 -10.26 38.46
CA ARG A 54 -2.87 -9.09 39.31
C ARG A 54 -2.18 -7.96 38.55
N GLY A 55 -1.93 -8.14 37.25
CA GLY A 55 -1.30 -7.14 36.39
C GLY A 55 0.24 -7.14 36.42
N GLU A 56 0.88 -8.04 37.13
CA GLU A 56 2.34 -8.17 37.25
C GLU A 56 2.92 -9.01 36.10
N LYS A 57 4.12 -8.68 35.62
CA LYS A 57 4.79 -9.45 34.58
C LYS A 57 5.54 -10.63 35.22
N VAL A 58 5.08 -11.84 34.95
CA VAL A 58 5.67 -13.10 35.45
C VAL A 58 6.44 -13.78 34.32
N PRO A 59 7.68 -14.25 34.56
CA PRO A 59 8.41 -15.06 33.59
C PRO A 59 7.77 -16.44 33.46
N VAL A 60 7.52 -16.88 32.22
CA VAL A 60 6.96 -18.20 31.90
C VAL A 60 7.86 -18.88 30.86
N SER A 61 8.18 -20.15 31.07
CA SER A 61 8.90 -20.96 30.07
C SER A 61 8.00 -21.22 28.87
N CYS A 62 8.54 -21.00 27.66
CA CYS A 62 7.86 -21.17 26.39
C CYS A 62 8.82 -21.80 25.39
N PRO A 63 8.39 -22.72 24.52
CA PRO A 63 9.24 -23.22 23.43
C PRO A 63 9.73 -22.07 22.54
N THR A 64 11.02 -22.08 22.19
CA THR A 64 11.65 -21.00 21.40
C THR A 64 10.90 -20.79 20.08
N GLY A 65 10.52 -21.88 19.40
CA GLY A 65 9.79 -21.78 18.13
C GLY A 65 8.44 -21.07 18.25
N ILE A 66 7.72 -21.20 19.38
CA ILE A 66 6.45 -20.50 19.58
C ILE A 66 6.69 -19.00 19.84
N SER A 67 7.77 -18.66 20.54
CA SER A 67 8.16 -17.27 20.74
C SER A 67 8.55 -16.60 19.42
N ASP A 68 9.38 -17.26 18.61
CA ASP A 68 9.80 -16.75 17.31
C ASP A 68 8.63 -16.65 16.33
N TYR A 69 7.74 -17.65 16.30
CA TYR A 69 6.51 -17.54 15.52
C TYR A 69 5.72 -16.27 15.88
N ASN A 70 5.48 -16.01 17.16
CA ASN A 70 4.76 -14.80 17.58
C ASN A 70 5.50 -13.50 17.23
N LYS A 71 6.84 -13.51 17.27
CA LYS A 71 7.68 -12.37 16.89
C LYS A 71 7.55 -12.03 15.41
N TYR A 72 7.47 -13.03 14.54
CA TYR A 72 7.53 -12.86 13.08
C TYR A 72 6.19 -12.99 12.35
N MET A 73 5.16 -13.64 12.94
CA MET A 73 3.87 -13.90 12.26
C MET A 73 3.14 -12.63 11.80
N GLY A 74 3.35 -11.51 12.49
CA GLY A 74 2.63 -10.25 12.22
C GLY A 74 3.09 -9.50 10.96
N GLY A 75 3.98 -10.06 10.15
CA GLY A 75 4.45 -9.41 8.92
C GLY A 75 3.32 -9.13 7.92
N VAL A 76 2.44 -10.11 7.70
CA VAL A 76 1.29 -9.98 6.78
C VAL A 76 0.27 -8.99 7.31
N ASP A 77 -0.09 -9.09 8.59
CA ASP A 77 -1.04 -8.16 9.21
C ASP A 77 -0.56 -6.71 9.16
N LYS A 78 0.74 -6.47 9.34
CA LYS A 78 1.34 -5.12 9.20
C LYS A 78 1.23 -4.62 7.76
N PHE A 79 1.51 -5.48 6.78
CA PHE A 79 1.37 -5.14 5.38
C PHE A 79 -0.09 -4.79 5.02
N ASP A 80 -1.05 -5.60 5.50
CA ASP A 80 -2.48 -5.35 5.34
C ASP A 80 -2.92 -4.05 6.01
N GLN A 81 -2.38 -3.74 7.20
CA GLN A 81 -2.59 -2.44 7.87
C GLN A 81 -2.08 -1.27 7.02
N TYR A 82 -0.89 -1.38 6.41
CA TYR A 82 -0.35 -0.33 5.53
C TYR A 82 -1.19 -0.12 4.27
N ILE A 83 -1.74 -1.19 3.70
CA ILE A 83 -2.67 -1.07 2.57
C ILE A 83 -3.98 -0.42 3.04
N ALA A 84 -4.57 -0.92 4.12
CA ALA A 84 -5.87 -0.47 4.61
C ALA A 84 -5.87 1.01 5.04
N ALA A 85 -4.74 1.52 5.54
CA ALA A 85 -4.62 2.90 5.99
C ALA A 85 -4.86 3.94 4.88
N TYR A 86 -4.45 3.65 3.64
CA TYR A 86 -4.55 4.58 2.50
C TYR A 86 -4.91 3.86 1.20
N THR A 87 -5.90 2.98 1.24
CA THR A 87 -6.28 2.21 0.06
C THR A 87 -6.86 3.11 -1.05
N ILE A 88 -6.47 2.85 -2.29
CA ILE A 88 -7.02 3.52 -3.48
C ILE A 88 -8.17 2.72 -4.12
N SER A 89 -8.55 1.61 -3.50
CA SER A 89 -9.57 0.70 -4.03
C SER A 89 -10.92 1.39 -4.22
N GLN A 90 -11.51 1.22 -5.41
CA GLN A 90 -12.82 1.76 -5.76
C GLN A 90 -13.87 0.67 -5.88
N LYS A 91 -15.12 0.99 -5.51
CA LYS A 91 -16.26 0.10 -5.74
C LYS A 91 -16.48 -0.07 -7.25
N SER A 92 -16.41 -1.30 -7.73
CA SER A 92 -16.60 -1.64 -9.14
C SER A 92 -17.36 -2.97 -9.28
N ARG A 93 -18.17 -3.09 -10.33
CA ARG A 93 -18.83 -4.35 -10.70
C ARG A 93 -17.86 -5.36 -11.31
N ARG A 94 -16.72 -4.89 -11.83
CA ARG A 94 -15.69 -5.74 -12.46
C ARG A 94 -14.69 -6.17 -11.39
N TRP A 95 -14.66 -7.45 -11.06
CA TRP A 95 -13.81 -8.00 -9.99
C TRP A 95 -12.31 -7.75 -10.21
N TRP A 96 -11.84 -7.75 -11.46
CA TRP A 96 -10.43 -7.53 -11.80
C TRP A 96 -9.94 -6.11 -11.48
N ILE A 97 -10.84 -5.12 -11.42
CA ILE A 97 -10.48 -3.74 -11.03
C ILE A 97 -9.99 -3.71 -9.57
N LYS A 98 -10.55 -4.57 -8.71
CA LYS A 98 -10.09 -4.70 -7.32
C LYS A 98 -8.65 -5.23 -7.26
N LEU A 99 -8.31 -6.20 -8.10
CA LEU A 99 -6.93 -6.71 -8.21
C LEU A 99 -5.98 -5.64 -8.76
N PHE A 100 -6.40 -4.89 -9.77
CA PHE A 100 -5.60 -3.80 -10.33
C PHE A 100 -5.22 -2.76 -9.26
N TYR A 101 -6.18 -2.28 -8.47
CA TYR A 101 -5.89 -1.34 -7.38
C TYR A 101 -5.06 -1.97 -6.26
N TYR A 102 -5.29 -3.24 -5.94
CA TYR A 102 -4.48 -3.96 -4.97
C TYR A 102 -3.00 -4.02 -5.37
N PHE A 103 -2.68 -4.26 -6.64
CA PHE A 103 -1.29 -4.26 -7.12
C PHE A 103 -0.64 -2.89 -7.00
N ILE A 104 -1.37 -1.81 -7.28
CA ILE A 104 -0.85 -0.44 -7.12
C ILE A 104 -0.62 -0.13 -5.64
N ASP A 105 -1.59 -0.43 -4.76
CA ASP A 105 -1.44 -0.24 -3.31
C ASP A 105 -0.23 -1.02 -2.78
N THR A 106 -0.07 -2.28 -3.21
CA THR A 106 1.08 -3.13 -2.89
C THR A 106 2.40 -2.51 -3.35
N ALA A 107 2.46 -2.00 -4.59
CA ALA A 107 3.65 -1.36 -5.14
C ALA A 107 4.04 -0.10 -4.34
N ILE A 108 3.07 0.71 -3.94
CA ILE A 108 3.29 1.92 -3.14
C ILE A 108 3.79 1.56 -1.73
N VAL A 109 3.21 0.53 -1.10
CA VAL A 109 3.67 0.08 0.23
C VAL A 109 5.09 -0.48 0.15
N ASN A 110 5.40 -1.30 -0.86
CA ASN A 110 6.75 -1.84 -1.05
C ASN A 110 7.78 -0.73 -1.32
N SER A 111 7.44 0.26 -2.15
CA SER A 111 8.34 1.39 -2.43
C SER A 111 8.54 2.28 -1.20
N TYR A 112 7.53 2.43 -0.34
CA TYR A 112 7.65 3.12 0.95
C TYR A 112 8.61 2.39 1.90
N ILE A 113 8.49 1.07 2.03
CA ILE A 113 9.38 0.25 2.87
C ILE A 113 10.83 0.39 2.37
N LEU A 114 11.07 0.27 1.07
CA LEU A 114 12.40 0.47 0.48
C LEU A 114 12.94 1.88 0.74
N TYR A 115 12.09 2.91 0.64
CA TYR A 115 12.48 4.29 0.94
C TYR A 115 12.93 4.45 2.39
N ILE A 116 12.22 3.85 3.35
CA ILE A 116 12.60 3.87 4.77
C ILE A 116 13.95 3.16 4.97
N LEU A 117 14.10 1.94 4.46
CA LEU A 117 15.33 1.15 4.60
C LEU A 117 16.55 1.86 4.00
N TYR A 118 16.37 2.51 2.85
CA TYR A 118 17.41 3.33 2.23
C TYR A 118 17.80 4.52 3.11
N LYS A 119 16.81 5.22 3.69
CA LYS A 119 17.05 6.34 4.61
C LYS A 119 17.80 5.94 5.88
N GLU A 120 17.46 4.78 6.43
CA GLU A 120 18.14 4.21 7.60
C GLU A 120 19.60 3.86 7.27
N SER A 121 19.84 3.27 6.09
CA SER A 121 21.18 2.89 5.64
C SER A 121 22.11 4.08 5.38
N CYS A 122 21.58 5.21 4.89
CA CYS A 122 22.40 6.36 4.50
C CYS A 122 22.82 7.28 5.66
N ASN A 123 22.44 7.01 6.90
CA ASN A 123 22.93 7.66 8.14
C ASN A 123 23.03 9.21 8.09
N LYS A 124 22.17 9.88 7.31
CA LYS A 124 22.15 11.35 7.27
C LYS A 124 21.52 11.82 8.57
N ALA A 125 22.32 12.50 9.39
CA ALA A 125 22.10 12.99 10.76
C ALA A 125 20.86 13.89 11.02
N LYS A 126 19.86 13.86 10.12
CA LYS A 126 18.55 14.50 10.26
C LYS A 126 17.48 13.54 9.71
N ASN A 127 17.34 12.36 10.29
CA ASN A 127 16.28 11.41 9.92
C ASN A 127 14.93 11.91 10.45
N LYS A 128 14.35 12.91 9.77
CA LYS A 128 12.94 13.23 9.93
C LYS A 128 12.14 11.99 9.54
N TYR A 129 11.41 11.44 10.51
CA TYR A 129 10.42 10.40 10.26
C TYR A 129 9.49 10.83 9.13
N VAL A 130 9.31 9.97 8.14
CA VAL A 130 8.40 10.22 7.02
C VAL A 130 7.22 9.30 7.19
N SER A 131 6.05 9.89 7.46
CA SER A 131 4.82 9.12 7.53
C SER A 131 4.48 8.55 6.15
N GLN A 132 3.68 7.49 6.13
CA GLN A 132 3.20 6.91 4.88
C GLN A 132 2.42 7.93 4.03
N LEU A 133 1.68 8.84 4.68
CA LEU A 133 0.95 9.91 4.01
C LEU A 133 1.89 10.91 3.34
N ASP A 134 2.92 11.36 4.05
CA ASP A 134 3.92 12.29 3.50
C ASP A 134 4.63 11.67 2.29
N TYR A 135 5.00 10.39 2.39
CA TYR A 135 5.60 9.66 1.29
C TYR A 135 4.67 9.58 0.08
N ARG A 136 3.39 9.24 0.30
CA ARG A 136 2.39 9.19 -0.78
C ARG A 136 2.18 10.55 -1.43
N SER A 137 2.15 11.65 -0.66
CA SER A 137 2.07 13.02 -1.19
C SER A 137 3.27 13.34 -2.10
N MET A 138 4.48 13.06 -1.64
CA MET A 138 5.70 13.26 -2.41
C MET A 138 5.71 12.41 -3.69
N LEU A 139 5.25 11.16 -3.60
CA LEU A 139 5.11 10.27 -4.75
C LEU A 139 4.10 10.84 -5.76
N THR A 140 2.94 11.32 -5.30
CA THR A 140 1.93 11.90 -6.19
C THR A 140 2.42 13.16 -6.87
N ASP A 141 3.11 14.05 -6.15
CA ASP A 141 3.68 15.27 -6.73
C ASP A 141 4.72 14.94 -7.80
N THR A 142 5.54 13.91 -7.56
CA THR A 142 6.55 13.44 -8.52
C THR A 142 5.94 12.80 -9.76
N LEU A 143 4.86 12.02 -9.60
CA LEU A 143 4.18 11.35 -10.71
C LEU A 143 3.38 12.33 -11.57
N VAL A 144 2.73 13.32 -10.93
CA VAL A 144 1.98 14.36 -11.65
C VAL A 144 2.93 15.34 -12.31
N ASN A 145 3.97 15.79 -11.61
CA ASN A 145 4.97 16.75 -12.08
C ASN A 145 4.33 17.89 -12.90
N ASN A 146 4.62 17.99 -14.19
CA ASN A 146 4.08 19.03 -15.11
C ASN A 146 2.86 18.59 -15.92
N PHE A 147 2.26 17.44 -15.61
CA PHE A 147 1.11 16.92 -16.33
C PHE A 147 -0.15 17.75 -16.01
N SER A 148 -0.84 18.21 -17.05
CA SER A 148 -2.12 18.92 -16.92
C SER A 148 -3.07 18.54 -18.04
N CYS A 149 -4.19 17.89 -17.69
CA CYS A 149 -5.28 17.57 -18.62
C CYS A 149 -5.92 18.82 -19.24
N ARG A 150 -5.67 20.01 -18.67
CA ARG A 150 -6.26 21.29 -19.11
C ARG A 150 -5.70 21.81 -20.46
N LYS A 151 -4.65 21.18 -21.01
CA LYS A 151 -4.11 21.52 -22.35
C LYS A 151 -5.14 21.34 -23.49
N LYS A 152 -6.13 20.45 -23.35
CA LYS A 152 -7.19 20.23 -24.36
C LYS A 152 -8.06 21.48 -24.58
N LEU A 153 -8.38 22.21 -23.51
CA LEU A 153 -9.18 23.44 -23.61
C LEU A 153 -8.42 24.57 -24.33
N LEU A 154 -7.12 24.71 -24.06
CA LEU A 154 -6.27 25.72 -24.73
C LEU A 154 -6.11 25.44 -26.24
N TYR A 155 -5.95 24.16 -26.62
CA TYR A 155 -5.91 23.75 -28.03
C TYR A 155 -7.25 24.01 -28.74
N LEU A 156 -8.38 23.64 -28.12
CA LEU A 156 -9.72 23.88 -28.68
C LEU A 156 -10.04 25.38 -28.79
N HIS A 157 -9.59 26.20 -27.82
CA HIS A 157 -9.74 27.65 -27.86
C HIS A 157 -8.93 28.26 -29.01
N LYS A 158 -7.64 27.88 -29.18
CA LYS A 158 -6.83 28.33 -30.33
C LYS A 158 -7.48 27.98 -31.67
N LYS A 159 -8.00 26.76 -31.82
CA LYS A 159 -8.69 26.31 -33.04
C LYS A 159 -9.99 27.10 -33.31
N LYS A 160 -10.76 27.42 -32.27
CA LYS A 160 -11.95 28.30 -32.37
C LYS A 160 -11.59 29.72 -32.78
N VAL A 161 -10.54 30.30 -32.20
CA VAL A 161 -10.06 31.65 -32.53
C VAL A 161 -9.59 31.74 -33.99
N GLN A 162 -8.83 30.75 -34.47
CA GLN A 162 -8.42 30.68 -35.88
C GLN A 162 -9.61 30.55 -36.83
N LYS A 163 -10.60 29.71 -36.52
CA LYS A 163 -11.81 29.57 -37.33
C LYS A 163 -12.62 30.88 -37.39
N LYS A 164 -12.74 31.61 -36.28
CA LYS A 164 -13.41 32.93 -36.23
C LYS A 164 -12.67 33.97 -37.09
N LYS A 165 -11.33 33.96 -37.04
CA LYS A 165 -10.50 34.87 -37.85
C LYS A 165 -10.66 34.59 -39.35
N LEU A 166 -10.71 33.32 -39.75
CA LEU A 166 -10.92 32.92 -41.14
C LEU A 166 -12.31 33.32 -41.65
N ASN A 167 -13.35 33.12 -40.85
CA ASN A 167 -14.73 33.50 -41.20
C ASN A 167 -14.88 35.03 -41.38
N ASN A 168 -14.25 35.83 -40.52
CA ASN A 168 -14.28 37.29 -40.68
C ASN A 168 -13.55 37.76 -41.94
N LEU A 169 -12.43 37.11 -42.29
CA LEU A 169 -11.71 37.41 -43.54
C LEU A 169 -12.57 37.10 -44.77
N LEU A 170 -13.25 35.96 -44.78
CA LEU A 170 -14.16 35.58 -45.86
C LEU A 170 -15.35 36.55 -45.97
N LEU A 171 -15.93 36.97 -44.85
CA LEU A 171 -17.03 37.93 -44.83
C LEU A 171 -16.60 39.30 -45.38
N ASN A 172 -15.41 39.77 -44.99
CA ASN A 172 -14.85 41.02 -45.49
C ASN A 172 -14.52 40.95 -46.98
N MET A 173 -14.00 39.82 -47.47
CA MET A 173 -13.78 39.61 -48.91
C MET A 173 -15.11 39.64 -49.67
N TYR A 174 -16.14 38.98 -49.16
CA TYR A 174 -17.46 38.95 -49.80
C TYR A 174 -18.10 40.34 -49.86
N GLN A 175 -18.02 41.11 -48.77
CA GLN A 175 -18.52 42.49 -48.73
C GLN A 175 -17.74 43.41 -49.68
N SER A 176 -16.41 43.22 -49.79
CA SER A 176 -15.57 43.98 -50.73
C SER A 176 -15.93 43.66 -52.18
N ILE A 177 -16.25 42.40 -52.49
CA ILE A 177 -16.67 41.99 -53.84
C ILE A 177 -18.05 42.57 -54.17
N TYR A 178 -19.02 42.50 -53.25
CA TYR A 178 -20.35 43.10 -53.42
C TYR A 178 -20.28 44.61 -53.66
N ASN A 179 -19.53 45.32 -52.82
CA ASN A 179 -19.36 46.76 -52.97
C ASN A 179 -18.67 47.12 -54.31
N HIS A 180 -17.76 46.29 -54.82
CA HIS A 180 -17.16 46.50 -56.15
C HIS A 180 -18.13 46.21 -57.30
N ILE A 181 -19.00 45.21 -57.18
CA ILE A 181 -20.01 44.87 -58.19
C ILE A 181 -21.12 45.94 -58.24
N ASP A 182 -21.57 46.42 -57.10
CA ASP A 182 -22.60 47.48 -57.01
C ASP A 182 -22.11 48.81 -57.59
N VAL A 183 -20.81 49.13 -57.45
CA VAL A 183 -20.20 50.33 -58.07
C VAL A 183 -20.11 50.20 -59.60
N VAL A 184 -19.99 48.99 -60.14
CA VAL A 184 -19.95 48.74 -61.59
C VAL A 184 -21.36 48.71 -62.19
N SER A 185 -22.38 48.29 -61.44
CA SER A 185 -23.78 48.29 -61.90
C SER A 185 -24.45 49.67 -61.90
N CYS A 186 -23.87 50.68 -61.24
CA CYS A 186 -24.38 52.06 -61.20
C CYS A 186 -23.80 52.98 -62.30
N VAL A 187 -22.98 52.46 -63.23
CA VAL A 187 -22.29 53.25 -64.29
C VAL A 187 -22.78 52.91 -65.70
N VAL A 188 -23.90 52.20 -65.85
CA VAL A 188 -24.61 51.97 -67.13
C VAL A 188 -26.03 52.48 -67.01
#